data_AF-A0A2S0WGA3-F1
#
_entry.id   AF-A0A2S0WGA3-F1
#
_cell.length_a   1.000
_cell.length_b   1.000
_cell.length_c   1.000
_cell.angle_alpha   90.00
_cell.angle_beta   90.00
_cell.angle_gamma   90.00
#
_symmetry.space_group_name_H-M   'P 1'
#
loop_
_entity.id
_entity.type
_entity.pdbx_description
1 polymer ?
#
loop_
_entity_poly.entity_id
_entity_poly.type
_entity_poly.pdbx_seq_one_letter_code
_entity_poly.pdbx_strand_id
1 'polypeptide(L)'
;MRPPCEGHSVFINPAQASEQERADAIEMCQHCPIQRECAVDALTAGTTLDKERVTEAMDVIQAGVWLNGRRQQIAHLYNIVGLTPQERAGKRPPTPRVCLDCGRRMIPRDKSIHLTPEIITHAARGYCRTCYARRKRKGLLPELKQKHQAVLGWPEQHTRKDGKP
;
A
#
# COMPACT_ATOMS: atom_id res chain seq x y z
N MET A 1 23.83 -10.21 -16.98
CA MET A 1 24.96 -9.62 -16.25
C MET A 1 24.79 -9.97 -14.79
N ARG A 2 25.83 -10.46 -14.10
CA ARG A 2 25.70 -10.94 -12.70
C ARG A 2 25.87 -9.75 -11.74
N PRO A 3 24.95 -9.50 -10.80
CA PRO A 3 25.12 -8.40 -9.85
C PRO A 3 26.23 -8.72 -8.83
N PRO A 4 27.04 -7.72 -8.42
CA PRO A 4 28.16 -7.92 -7.49
C PRO A 4 27.71 -8.33 -6.09
N CYS A 5 26.46 -8.03 -5.72
CA CYS A 5 25.89 -8.35 -4.41
C CYS A 5 25.44 -9.81 -4.26
N GLU A 6 25.51 -10.63 -5.31
CA GLU A 6 25.02 -12.01 -5.27
C GLU A 6 25.81 -12.87 -4.26
N GLY A 7 25.10 -13.55 -3.35
CA GLY A 7 25.71 -14.39 -2.32
C GLY A 7 26.08 -13.68 -1.02
N HIS A 8 25.93 -12.35 -0.95
CA HIS A 8 26.21 -11.58 0.26
C HIS A 8 24.95 -11.43 1.14
N SER A 9 24.99 -11.99 2.36
CA SER A 9 23.83 -12.01 3.27
C SER A 9 23.40 -10.62 3.77
N VAL A 10 24.32 -9.65 3.82
CA VAL A 10 24.04 -8.26 4.23
C VAL A 10 22.96 -7.58 3.37
N PHE A 11 22.79 -7.98 2.11
CA PHE A 11 21.77 -7.40 1.23
C PHE A 11 20.36 -7.88 1.55
N ILE A 12 20.20 -9.08 2.10
CA ILE A 12 18.90 -9.67 2.47
C ILE A 12 18.60 -9.59 3.97
N ASN A 13 19.62 -9.34 4.81
CA ASN A 13 19.46 -9.18 6.25
C ASN A 13 20.39 -8.08 6.83
N PRO A 14 20.28 -6.82 6.37
CA PRO A 14 21.13 -5.71 6.79
C PRO A 14 20.97 -5.32 8.27
N ALA A 15 19.86 -5.68 8.91
CA ALA A 15 19.61 -5.36 10.31
C ALA A 15 20.55 -6.11 11.27
N GLN A 16 21.06 -7.28 10.87
CA GLN A 16 21.99 -8.09 11.66
C GLN A 16 23.47 -7.76 11.37
N ALA A 17 23.74 -6.99 10.31
CA ALA A 17 25.09 -6.60 9.95
C ALA A 17 25.58 -5.43 10.83
N SER A 18 26.89 -5.29 10.93
CA SER A 18 27.52 -4.10 11.49
C SER A 18 27.29 -2.87 10.61
N GLU A 19 27.55 -1.69 11.16
CA GLU A 19 27.48 -0.45 10.37
C GLU A 19 28.48 -0.42 9.22
N GLN A 20 29.69 -0.94 9.45
CA GLN A 20 30.72 -1.05 8.43
C GLN A 20 30.30 -1.97 7.28
N GLU A 21 29.83 -3.18 7.59
CA GLU A 21 29.38 -4.13 6.56
C GLU A 21 28.22 -3.56 5.71
N ARG A 22 27.32 -2.79 6.32
CA ARG A 22 26.27 -2.09 5.57
C ARG A 22 26.84 -0.98 4.67
N ALA A 23 27.81 -0.22 5.16
CA ALA A 23 28.45 0.83 4.38
C ALA A 23 29.17 0.24 3.15
N ASP A 24 29.95 -0.83 3.34
CA ASP A 24 30.66 -1.54 2.29
C ASP A 24 29.68 -2.12 1.24
N ALA A 25 28.55 -2.69 1.70
CA ALA A 25 27.50 -3.20 0.82
C ALA A 25 26.83 -2.10 -0.02
N ILE A 26 26.60 -0.92 0.59
CA ILE A 26 26.05 0.25 -0.10
C ILE A 26 27.04 0.78 -1.14
N GLU A 27 28.33 0.86 -0.80
CA GLU A 27 29.40 1.27 -1.71
C GLU A 27 29.52 0.31 -2.90
N MET A 28 29.46 -1.00 -2.66
CA MET A 28 29.44 -2.02 -3.72
C MET A 28 28.33 -1.78 -4.75
N CYS A 29 27.16 -1.30 -4.32
CA CYS A 29 26.05 -0.99 -5.21
C CYS A 29 26.28 0.24 -6.11
N GLN A 30 27.14 1.18 -5.72
CA GLN A 30 27.44 2.37 -6.54
C GLN A 30 28.16 2.02 -7.84
N HIS A 31 28.84 0.87 -7.86
CA HIS A 31 29.52 0.33 -9.04
C HIS A 31 28.71 -0.74 -9.78
N CYS A 32 27.46 -0.98 -9.35
CA CYS A 32 26.61 -2.00 -9.94
C CYS A 32 26.02 -1.51 -11.28
N PRO A 33 26.25 -2.21 -12.41
CA PRO A 33 25.78 -1.78 -13.72
C PRO A 33 24.25 -1.80 -13.87
N ILE A 34 23.55 -2.55 -13.02
CA ILE A 34 22.09 -2.68 -13.02
C ILE A 34 21.43 -1.87 -11.89
N GLN A 35 22.12 -0.87 -11.31
CA GLN A 35 21.61 -0.13 -10.15
C GLN A 35 20.23 0.48 -10.39
N ARG A 36 20.01 1.07 -11.57
CA ARG A 36 18.72 1.67 -11.92
C ARG A 36 17.59 0.64 -12.01
N GLU A 37 17.85 -0.50 -12.64
CA GLU A 37 16.89 -1.61 -12.77
C GLU A 37 16.57 -2.19 -11.39
N CYS A 38 17.60 -2.39 -10.57
CA CYS A 38 17.46 -2.80 -9.18
C CYS A 38 16.59 -1.82 -8.37
N ALA A 39 16.70 -0.51 -8.62
CA ALA A 39 15.85 0.49 -7.96
C ALA A 39 14.38 0.43 -8.43
N VAL A 40 14.13 0.14 -9.71
CA VAL A 40 12.77 -0.08 -10.24
C VAL A 40 12.13 -1.28 -9.55
N ASP A 41 12.88 -2.39 -9.47
CA ASP A 41 12.43 -3.62 -8.81
C ASP A 41 12.18 -3.37 -7.32
N ALA A 42 13.11 -2.69 -6.64
CA ALA A 42 12.99 -2.35 -5.23
C ALA A 42 11.72 -1.55 -4.92
N LEU A 43 11.26 -0.66 -5.83
CA LEU A 43 10.01 0.08 -5.64
C LEU A 43 8.74 -0.77 -5.76
N THR A 44 8.85 -2.05 -6.16
CA THR A 44 7.69 -2.95 -6.34
C THR A 44 7.84 -4.31 -5.68
N ALA A 45 9.01 -4.66 -5.15
CA ALA A 45 9.28 -5.99 -4.61
C ALA A 45 8.44 -6.35 -3.38
N GLY A 46 7.89 -5.37 -2.65
CA GLY A 46 6.95 -5.62 -1.55
C GLY A 46 5.49 -5.75 -1.99
N THR A 47 5.19 -5.64 -3.29
CA THR A 47 3.82 -5.69 -3.83
C THR A 47 3.11 -6.96 -3.39
N THR A 48 1.87 -6.81 -2.91
CA THR A 48 1.05 -7.94 -2.47
C THR A 48 0.78 -8.90 -3.63
N LEU A 49 0.61 -10.20 -3.32
CA LEU A 49 0.38 -11.24 -4.33
C LEU A 49 -0.86 -10.97 -5.20
N ASP A 50 -1.89 -10.36 -4.61
CA ASP A 50 -3.11 -9.94 -5.30
C ASP A 50 -2.95 -8.66 -6.14
N LYS A 51 -1.77 -8.05 -6.12
CA LYS A 51 -1.40 -6.79 -6.78
C LYS A 51 -2.28 -5.59 -6.39
N GLU A 52 -3.08 -5.72 -5.33
CA GLU A 52 -3.96 -4.65 -4.86
C GLU A 52 -3.17 -3.53 -4.18
N ARG A 53 -1.98 -3.84 -3.64
CA ARG A 53 -1.08 -2.87 -3.03
C ARG A 53 0.34 -3.03 -3.57
N VAL A 54 0.74 -2.09 -4.40
CA VAL A 54 2.14 -1.90 -4.78
C VAL A 54 2.87 -1.22 -3.64
N THR A 55 4.00 -1.79 -3.21
CA THR A 55 4.85 -1.22 -2.17
C THR A 55 6.30 -1.62 -2.43
N GLU A 56 7.20 -0.78 -1.94
CA GLU A 56 8.64 -0.99 -1.96
C GLU A 56 9.08 -2.23 -1.16
N ALA A 57 10.30 -2.71 -1.44
CA ALA A 57 10.99 -3.68 -0.62
C ALA A 57 11.21 -3.13 0.80
N MET A 58 11.27 -4.03 1.77
CA MET A 58 11.52 -3.71 3.17
C MET A 58 12.58 -4.65 3.75
N ASP A 59 13.36 -4.12 4.68
CA ASP A 59 14.43 -4.78 5.43
C ASP A 59 15.52 -5.42 4.55
N VAL A 60 15.85 -4.78 3.43
CA VAL A 60 16.91 -5.21 2.49
C VAL A 60 17.77 -4.02 2.05
N ILE A 61 18.96 -4.28 1.51
CA ILE A 61 19.72 -3.29 0.73
C ILE A 61 19.50 -3.56 -0.75
N GLN A 62 18.92 -2.60 -1.47
CA GLN A 62 18.77 -2.65 -2.92
C GLN A 62 19.12 -1.31 -3.54
N ALA A 63 19.74 -1.34 -4.72
CA ALA A 63 20.22 -0.18 -5.45
C ALA A 63 21.12 0.78 -4.62
N GLY A 64 21.84 0.25 -3.61
CA GLY A 64 22.67 1.04 -2.71
C GLY A 64 21.89 1.78 -1.62
N VAL A 65 20.67 1.36 -1.34
CA VAL A 65 19.82 1.95 -0.31
C VAL A 65 19.38 0.86 0.67
N TRP A 66 19.64 1.05 1.96
CA TRP A 66 19.05 0.22 3.00
C TRP A 66 17.59 0.64 3.20
N LEU A 67 16.65 -0.25 2.92
CA LEU A 67 15.20 0.02 2.96
C LEU A 67 14.59 -0.46 4.27
N ASN A 68 14.75 0.31 5.35
CA ASN A 68 14.23 -0.04 6.69
C ASN A 68 12.88 0.61 7.02
N GLY A 69 12.10 0.93 5.99
CA GLY A 69 10.78 1.56 6.11
C GLY A 69 10.80 3.09 6.31
N ARG A 70 11.96 3.74 6.25
CA ARG A 70 12.04 5.21 6.33
C ARG A 70 11.73 5.84 4.96
N ARG A 71 10.85 6.85 4.97
CA ARG A 71 10.45 7.59 3.74
C ARG A 71 11.62 8.20 2.97
N GLN A 72 12.68 8.62 3.65
CA GLN A 72 13.86 9.21 3.01
C GLN A 72 14.58 8.22 2.09
N GLN A 73 14.64 6.95 2.45
CA GLN A 73 15.27 5.90 1.65
C GLN A 73 14.45 5.60 0.39
N ILE A 74 13.12 5.59 0.54
CA ILE A 74 12.20 5.44 -0.59
C ILE A 74 12.38 6.60 -1.57
N ALA A 75 12.47 7.84 -1.08
CA ALA A 75 12.75 9.00 -1.92
C ALA A 75 14.09 8.87 -2.68
N HIS A 76 15.11 8.26 -2.08
CA HIS A 76 16.37 7.97 -2.75
C HIS A 76 16.19 7.00 -3.93
N LEU A 77 15.40 5.93 -3.78
CA LEU A 77 15.07 5.04 -4.91
C LEU A 77 14.38 5.80 -6.04
N TYR A 78 13.41 6.67 -5.73
CA TYR A 78 12.75 7.50 -6.74
C TYR A 78 13.73 8.40 -7.49
N ASN A 79 14.71 8.99 -6.78
CA ASN A 79 15.77 9.78 -7.41
C ASN A 79 16.65 8.94 -8.36
N ILE A 80 17.03 7.72 -7.95
CA ILE A 80 17.82 6.81 -8.80
C ILE A 80 17.08 6.48 -10.10
N VAL A 81 15.77 6.26 -10.03
CA VAL A 81 14.95 5.90 -11.20
C VAL A 81 14.58 7.14 -12.05
N GLY A 82 14.66 8.34 -11.48
CA GLY A 82 14.21 9.59 -12.11
C GLY A 82 12.69 9.73 -12.13
N LEU A 83 12.00 9.23 -11.09
CA LEU A 83 10.54 9.29 -10.93
C LEU A 83 10.16 10.13 -9.70
N THR A 84 8.90 10.54 -9.59
CA THR A 84 8.37 11.20 -8.39
C THR A 84 7.44 10.27 -7.60
N PRO A 85 7.42 10.32 -6.24
CA PRO A 85 6.58 9.44 -5.43
C PRO A 85 5.07 9.52 -5.71
N GLN A 86 4.60 10.61 -6.33
CA GLN A 86 3.19 10.82 -6.66
C GLN A 86 2.71 9.99 -7.85
N GLU A 87 3.62 9.51 -8.70
CA GLU A 87 3.27 8.75 -9.91
C GLU A 87 2.77 7.33 -9.62
N ARG A 88 3.03 6.76 -8.42
CA ARG A 88 2.71 5.34 -8.12
C ARG A 88 1.60 5.10 -7.10
N ALA A 89 1.20 6.10 -6.32
CA ALA A 89 0.06 5.96 -5.43
C ALA A 89 -1.22 6.01 -6.27
N GLY A 90 -1.59 4.88 -6.89
CA GLY A 90 -2.87 4.71 -7.55
C GLY A 90 -3.96 5.16 -6.59
N LYS A 91 -4.55 6.34 -6.86
CA LYS A 91 -5.64 6.85 -6.04
C LYS A 91 -6.71 5.78 -6.02
N ARG A 92 -7.18 5.40 -4.83
CA ARG A 92 -8.36 4.53 -4.72
C ARG A 92 -9.44 5.09 -5.65
N PRO A 93 -10.07 4.25 -6.48
CA PRO A 93 -11.11 4.74 -7.37
C PRO A 93 -12.16 5.49 -6.53
N PRO A 94 -12.63 6.65 -7.02
CA PRO A 94 -13.57 7.45 -6.26
C PRO A 94 -14.83 6.62 -5.95
N THR A 95 -15.40 6.82 -4.77
CA THR A 95 -16.67 6.18 -4.40
C THR A 95 -17.72 6.52 -5.47
N PRO A 96 -18.44 5.52 -6.02
CA PRO A 96 -19.46 5.75 -7.05
C PRO A 96 -20.52 6.73 -6.57
N ARG A 97 -20.82 7.77 -7.38
CA ARG A 97 -21.85 8.77 -7.07
C ARG A 97 -23.29 8.23 -7.19
N VAL A 98 -23.45 7.02 -7.72
CA VAL A 98 -24.73 6.34 -7.92
C VAL A 98 -24.66 4.94 -7.31
N CYS A 99 -25.79 4.46 -6.79
CA CYS A 99 -25.87 3.12 -6.23
C CYS A 99 -25.64 2.08 -7.34
N LEU A 100 -24.69 1.17 -7.13
CA LEU A 100 -24.39 0.10 -8.09
C LEU A 100 -25.55 -0.91 -8.31
N ASP A 101 -26.59 -0.88 -7.48
CA ASP A 101 -27.74 -1.78 -7.57
C ASP A 101 -29.00 -1.11 -8.14
N CYS A 102 -29.33 0.09 -7.66
CA CYS A 102 -30.56 0.79 -8.06
C CYS A 102 -30.34 2.04 -8.92
N GLY A 103 -29.10 2.40 -9.23
CA GLY A 103 -28.74 3.54 -10.08
C GLY A 103 -29.01 4.93 -9.47
N ARG A 104 -29.66 5.01 -8.30
CA ARG A 104 -30.02 6.30 -7.70
C ARG A 104 -28.78 7.04 -7.23
N ARG A 105 -28.78 8.37 -7.42
CA ARG A 105 -27.72 9.27 -6.96
C ARG A 105 -27.58 9.20 -5.44
N MET A 106 -26.34 9.15 -4.98
CA MET A 106 -26.00 9.08 -3.57
C MET A 106 -25.15 10.29 -3.18
N ILE A 107 -25.37 10.80 -1.98
CA ILE A 107 -24.55 11.86 -1.39
C ILE A 107 -23.70 11.31 -0.24
N PRO A 108 -22.52 11.88 0.04
CA PRO A 108 -21.78 11.58 1.25
C PRO A 108 -22.69 11.80 2.48
N ARG A 109 -22.55 10.96 3.49
CA ARG A 109 -23.30 11.15 4.73
C ARG A 109 -22.65 12.27 5.51
N ASP A 110 -23.30 13.42 5.51
CA ASP A 110 -23.03 14.49 6.47
C ASP A 110 -23.87 14.25 7.74
N LYS A 111 -23.28 14.47 8.92
CA LYS A 111 -24.00 14.38 10.19
C LYS A 111 -24.87 15.61 10.46
N SER A 112 -24.61 16.73 9.78
CA SER A 112 -25.36 17.98 9.91
C SER A 112 -26.62 18.03 9.04
N ILE A 113 -26.74 17.14 8.05
CA ILE A 113 -27.88 17.09 7.14
C ILE A 113 -28.94 16.12 7.68
N HIS A 114 -30.17 16.62 7.85
CA HIS A 114 -31.30 15.75 8.13
C HIS A 114 -31.60 14.86 6.92
N LEU A 115 -31.58 13.54 7.14
CA LEU A 115 -31.83 12.55 6.11
C LEU A 115 -33.34 12.46 5.83
N THR A 116 -33.80 13.04 4.73
CA THR A 116 -35.16 12.81 4.21
C THR A 116 -35.19 11.50 3.41
N PRO A 117 -36.37 10.89 3.17
CA PRO A 117 -36.50 9.68 2.34
C PRO A 117 -35.99 9.84 0.90
N GLU A 118 -35.95 11.08 0.41
CA GLU A 118 -35.43 11.46 -0.90
C GLU A 118 -33.89 11.51 -0.93
N ILE A 119 -33.27 11.75 0.24
CA ILE A 119 -31.82 11.83 0.38
C ILE A 119 -31.25 10.44 0.58
N ILE A 120 -30.61 9.95 -0.48
CA ILE A 120 -29.95 8.65 -0.48
C ILE A 120 -28.47 8.85 -0.16
N THR A 121 -28.02 8.21 0.91
CA THR A 121 -26.61 8.26 1.34
C THR A 121 -25.84 7.01 0.95
N HIS A 122 -24.53 7.19 0.77
CA HIS A 122 -23.58 6.09 0.60
C HIS A 122 -23.61 5.16 1.82
N ALA A 123 -23.70 3.86 1.57
CA ALA A 123 -23.26 2.83 2.49
C ALA A 123 -21.88 2.30 2.06
N ALA A 124 -21.54 1.07 2.41
CA ALA A 124 -20.29 0.45 1.97
C ALA A 124 -20.39 -0.09 0.53
N ARG A 125 -19.24 -0.24 -0.12
CA ARG A 125 -19.07 -0.96 -1.41
C ARG A 125 -19.87 -0.38 -2.58
N GLY A 126 -20.10 0.94 -2.59
CA GLY A 126 -20.80 1.62 -3.69
C GLY A 126 -22.31 1.41 -3.74
N TYR A 127 -22.93 0.92 -2.66
CA TYR A 127 -24.38 0.76 -2.55
C TYR A 127 -25.02 1.83 -1.67
N CYS A 128 -26.30 2.12 -1.92
CA CYS A 128 -27.08 2.92 -0.98
C CYS A 128 -27.47 2.08 0.25
N ARG A 129 -27.85 2.73 1.34
CA ARG A 129 -28.23 2.07 2.61
C ARG A 129 -29.29 0.96 2.44
N THR A 130 -30.32 1.22 1.63
CA THR A 130 -31.42 0.26 1.40
C THR A 130 -30.95 -0.95 0.61
N CYS A 131 -30.23 -0.74 -0.50
CA CYS A 131 -29.72 -1.83 -1.32
C CYS A 131 -28.66 -2.63 -0.58
N TYR A 132 -27.79 -1.97 0.18
CA TYR A 132 -26.79 -2.63 1.03
C TYR A 132 -27.46 -3.55 2.06
N ALA A 133 -28.44 -3.04 2.82
CA ALA A 133 -29.16 -3.84 3.82
C ALA A 133 -29.94 -5.00 3.20
N ARG A 134 -30.55 -4.79 2.03
CA ARG A 134 -31.23 -5.85 1.27
C ARG A 134 -30.27 -6.94 0.82
N ARG A 135 -29.14 -6.57 0.20
CA ARG A 135 -28.13 -7.53 -0.28
C ARG A 135 -27.47 -8.26 0.88
N LYS A 136 -27.21 -7.59 2.00
CA LYS A 136 -26.69 -8.21 3.23
C LYS A 136 -27.60 -9.32 3.73
N ARG A 137 -28.90 -9.06 3.84
CA ARG A 137 -29.90 -10.06 4.27
C ARG A 137 -29.99 -11.26 3.32
N LYS A 138 -29.76 -11.03 2.02
CA LYS A 138 -29.80 -12.09 0.99
C LYS A 138 -28.45 -12.81 0.80
N GLY A 139 -27.40 -12.44 1.54
CA GLY A 139 -26.06 -12.98 1.29
C GLY A 139 -25.44 -12.61 -0.07
N LEU A 140 -26.00 -11.61 -0.77
CA LEU A 140 -25.58 -11.18 -2.12
C LEU A 140 -24.57 -10.03 -2.10
N LEU A 141 -23.93 -9.83 -0.96
CA LEU A 141 -22.86 -8.86 -0.83
C LEU A 141 -21.58 -9.49 -1.42
N PRO A 142 -20.80 -8.75 -2.24
CA PRO A 142 -19.54 -9.27 -2.75
C PRO A 142 -18.67 -9.77 -1.59
N GLU A 143 -18.04 -10.93 -1.70
CA GLU A 143 -17.07 -11.32 -0.69
C GLU A 143 -15.97 -10.25 -0.61
N LEU A 144 -15.68 -9.79 0.60
CA LEU A 144 -14.46 -9.04 0.80
C LEU A 144 -13.36 -10.09 0.76
N LYS A 145 -12.41 -9.96 -0.17
CA LYS A 145 -11.11 -10.56 0.06
C LYS A 145 -10.66 -10.08 1.43
N GLN A 146 -10.44 -11.01 2.35
CA GLN A 146 -9.87 -10.66 3.63
C GLN A 146 -8.59 -9.87 3.36
N LYS A 147 -8.41 -8.74 4.05
CA LYS A 147 -7.14 -8.04 3.97
C LYS A 147 -6.05 -9.07 4.28
N HIS A 148 -5.00 -9.13 3.47
CA HIS A 148 -3.90 -10.09 3.62
C HIS A 148 -3.36 -10.15 5.07
N GLN A 149 -3.39 -9.02 5.79
CA GLN A 149 -3.04 -8.91 7.21
C GLN A 149 -3.90 -9.79 8.13
N ALA A 150 -5.22 -9.88 7.90
CA ALA A 150 -6.14 -10.70 8.70
C ALA A 150 -5.98 -12.20 8.40
N VAL A 151 -5.65 -12.56 7.15
CA VAL A 151 -5.40 -13.96 6.73
C VAL A 151 -4.15 -14.53 7.40
N LEU A 152 -3.12 -13.70 7.60
CA LEU A 152 -1.85 -14.08 8.23
C LEU A 152 -1.90 -14.04 9.76
N GLY A 153 -3.07 -13.81 10.38
CA GLY A 153 -3.20 -13.73 11.84
C GLY A 153 -2.55 -12.49 12.47
N TRP A 154 -2.21 -11.46 11.67
CA TRP A 154 -1.67 -10.22 12.22
C TRP A 154 -2.81 -9.40 12.83
N PRO A 155 -2.71 -8.99 14.10
CA PRO A 155 -3.75 -8.18 14.73
C PRO A 155 -3.88 -6.85 13.98
N GLU A 156 -5.10 -6.51 13.54
CA GLU A 156 -5.39 -5.17 13.04
C GLU A 156 -5.04 -4.18 14.16
N GLN A 157 -3.99 -3.37 13.98
CA GLN A 157 -3.67 -2.30 14.92
C GLN A 157 -4.82 -1.28 14.89
N HIS A 158 -5.78 -1.46 15.79
CA HIS A 158 -6.76 -0.45 16.11
C HIS A 158 -6.02 0.68 16.82
N THR A 159 -5.56 1.67 16.06
CA THR A 159 -5.24 2.97 16.62
C THR A 159 -6.57 3.58 17.09
N ARG A 160 -6.92 3.34 18.36
CA ARG A 160 -7.89 4.17 19.05
C ARG A 160 -7.31 5.58 19.04
N LYS A 161 -7.93 6.49 18.27
CA LYS A 161 -7.78 7.92 18.53
C LYS A 161 -8.52 8.15 19.84
N ASP A 162 -7.80 7.97 20.95
CA ASP A 162 -8.30 8.40 22.24
C ASP A 162 -8.49 9.92 22.18
N GLY A 163 -9.73 10.33 22.46
CA GLY A 163 -10.12 11.72 22.56
C GLY A 163 -9.23 12.41 23.59
N LYS A 164 -8.71 13.58 23.21
CA LYS A 164 -8.10 14.49 24.16
C LYS A 164 -9.20 15.39 24.73
N PRO A 165 -9.24 15.63 26.05
CA PRO A 165 -10.26 16.44 26.72
C PRO A 165 -10.32 17.87 26.22
#